data_AF-A0A2S9XLJ6-F1
#
_entry.id   AF-A0A2S9XLJ6-F1
#
_cell.length_a   1.000
_cell.length_b   1.000
_cell.length_c   1.000
_cell.angle_alpha   90.00
_cell.angle_beta   90.00
_cell.angle_gamma   90.00
#
_symmetry.space_group_name_H-M   'P 1'
#
loop_
_entity.id
_entity.type
_entity.pdbx_description
1 polymer ?
#
loop_
_entity_poly.entity_id
_entity_poly.type
_entity_poly.pdbx_seq_one_letter_code
_entity_poly.pdbx_strand_id
1 'polypeptide(L)'
;MQEPKPSPVIRDADVNVTRGDYFCVVVRIEGRPEISLQKISSKTVSVPPGTYRVSLQIDCGEHWVNAGKMTVKSGKKYIFKPKRPPRIDIDEI
;
A
#
# COMPACT_ATOMS: atom_id res chain seq x y z
N MET A 1 9.69 -28.34 -32.13
CA MET A 1 9.97 -27.88 -30.76
C MET A 1 9.31 -26.52 -30.61
N GLN A 2 8.32 -26.35 -29.74
CA GLN A 2 7.78 -25.02 -29.43
C GLN A 2 8.74 -24.36 -28.44
N GLU A 3 9.29 -23.20 -28.80
CA GLU A 3 10.02 -22.37 -27.85
C GLU A 3 9.09 -22.04 -26.67
N PRO A 4 9.55 -22.19 -25.40
CA PRO A 4 8.74 -21.79 -24.26
C PRO A 4 8.47 -20.29 -24.37
N LYS A 5 7.19 -19.92 -24.44
CA LYS A 5 6.74 -18.51 -24.40
C LYS A 5 7.43 -17.84 -23.21
N PRO A 6 8.08 -16.67 -23.39
CA PRO A 6 8.67 -15.97 -22.26
C PRO A 6 7.58 -15.66 -21.25
N SER A 7 7.70 -16.22 -20.04
CA SER A 7 6.82 -15.90 -18.93
C SER A 7 6.89 -14.39 -18.70
N PRO A 8 5.74 -13.69 -18.54
CA PRO A 8 5.76 -12.28 -18.23
C PRO A 8 6.58 -12.08 -16.95
N VAL A 9 7.62 -11.25 -17.01
CA VAL A 9 8.43 -10.92 -15.84
C VAL A 9 7.56 -10.07 -14.92
N ILE A 10 6.96 -10.72 -13.92
CA ILE A 10 6.18 -10.04 -12.89
C ILE A 10 7.16 -9.34 -11.94
N ARG A 11 7.21 -8.01 -12.04
CA ARG A 11 7.92 -7.14 -11.10
C ARG A 11 6.97 -6.63 -10.02
N ASP A 12 7.47 -6.52 -8.80
CA ASP A 12 6.75 -5.84 -7.74
C ASP A 12 6.48 -4.37 -8.11
N ALA A 13 5.39 -3.84 -7.57
CA ALA A 13 5.06 -2.43 -7.58
C ALA A 13 5.64 -1.76 -6.34
N ASP A 14 6.16 -0.54 -6.47
CA ASP A 14 6.61 0.23 -5.32
C ASP A 14 5.48 1.12 -4.83
N VAL A 15 5.02 0.89 -3.60
CA VAL A 15 4.00 1.72 -2.96
C VAL A 15 4.69 2.60 -1.92
N ASN A 16 4.75 3.90 -2.19
CA ASN A 16 5.21 4.89 -1.23
C ASN A 16 4.05 5.33 -0.34
N VAL A 17 4.07 4.89 0.91
CA VAL A 17 3.08 5.26 1.91
C VAL A 17 3.50 6.58 2.54
N THR A 18 2.75 7.63 2.26
CA THR A 18 3.03 9.00 2.71
C THR A 18 2.21 9.38 3.93
N ARG A 19 2.68 10.42 4.64
CA ARG A 19 1.94 11.01 5.77
C ARG A 19 0.61 11.57 5.27
N GLY A 20 -0.47 11.16 5.94
CA GLY A 20 -1.80 11.73 5.80
C GLY A 20 -2.12 12.83 6.80
N ASP A 21 -3.41 13.18 6.92
CA ASP A 21 -3.94 14.05 8.00
C ASP A 21 -3.84 13.45 9.42
N TYR A 22 -3.12 12.35 9.60
CA TYR A 22 -3.03 11.56 10.82
C TYR A 22 -1.64 11.63 11.46
N PHE A 23 -1.57 11.54 12.79
CA PHE A 23 -0.33 11.65 13.58
C PHE A 23 0.49 10.34 13.66
N CYS A 24 -0.19 9.20 13.63
CA CYS A 24 0.35 7.84 13.67
C CYS A 24 -0.55 6.96 12.78
N VAL A 25 0.04 6.24 11.82
CA VAL A 25 -0.71 5.34 10.94
C VAL A 25 0.02 4.02 10.79
N VAL A 26 -0.62 2.92 11.20
CA VAL A 26 -0.18 1.59 10.78
C VAL A 26 -1.04 1.16 9.60
N VAL A 27 -0.38 0.80 8.50
CA VAL A 27 -1.04 0.34 7.27
C VAL A 27 -0.89 -1.17 7.20
N ARG A 28 -2.02 -1.87 7.14
CA ARG A 28 -2.08 -3.30 6.88
C ARG A 28 -2.56 -3.54 5.47
N ILE A 29 -1.75 -4.24 4.69
CA ILE A 29 -2.05 -4.71 3.34
C ILE A 29 -2.24 -6.23 3.47
N GLU A 30 -3.43 -6.75 3.15
CA GLU A 30 -3.74 -8.18 3.31
C GLU A 30 -2.70 -9.07 2.59
N GLY A 31 -2.09 -10.02 3.31
CA GLY A 31 -1.03 -10.88 2.75
C GLY A 31 0.38 -10.27 2.76
N ARG A 32 0.60 -9.14 3.45
CA ARG A 32 1.90 -8.48 3.60
C ARG A 32 2.21 -8.12 5.06
N PRO A 33 3.49 -7.93 5.41
CA PRO A 33 3.87 -7.43 6.73
C PRO A 33 3.30 -6.03 6.97
N GLU A 34 2.98 -5.74 8.22
CA GLU A 34 2.41 -4.46 8.66
C GLU A 34 3.43 -3.32 8.50
N ILE A 35 2.93 -2.15 8.10
CA ILE A 35 3.75 -0.99 7.79
C ILE A 35 3.42 0.10 8.81
N SER A 36 4.26 0.23 9.83
CA SER A 36 4.11 1.30 10.82
C SER A 36 4.77 2.58 10.34
N LEU A 37 3.99 3.65 10.20
CA LEU A 37 4.48 5.00 9.92
C LEU A 37 4.38 5.89 11.16
N GLN A 38 5.53 6.38 11.62
CA GLN A 38 5.62 7.40 12.66
C GLN A 38 5.60 8.81 12.05
N LYS A 39 5.34 9.82 12.90
CA LYS A 39 4.97 11.24 12.62
C LYS A 39 5.67 11.98 11.46
N ILE A 40 6.84 11.53 10.99
CA ILE A 40 7.65 12.20 9.94
C ILE A 40 8.19 11.21 8.89
N SER A 41 7.69 9.97 8.84
CA SER A 41 8.21 8.93 7.98
C SER A 41 7.27 8.64 6.80
N SER A 42 7.83 8.65 5.59
CA SER A 42 7.26 7.96 4.44
C SER A 42 8.01 6.63 4.28
N LYS A 43 7.29 5.55 3.96
CA LYS A 43 7.90 4.24 3.75
C LYS A 43 7.48 3.67 2.40
N THR A 44 8.48 3.34 1.59
CA THR A 44 8.26 2.58 0.35
C THR A 44 8.20 1.10 0.69
N VAL A 45 7.19 0.41 0.14
CA VAL A 45 7.05 -1.03 0.24
C VAL A 45 6.80 -1.61 -1.14
N SER A 46 7.61 -2.60 -1.50
CA SER A 46 7.43 -3.35 -2.74
C SER A 46 6.37 -4.43 -2.52
N VAL A 47 5.34 -4.41 -3.35
CA VAL A 47 4.19 -5.34 -3.30
C VAL A 47 3.95 -5.93 -4.69
N PRO A 48 3.67 -7.23 -4.82
CA PRO A 48 3.38 -7.80 -6.12
C PRO A 48 2.09 -7.21 -6.70
N PRO A 49 1.90 -7.27 -8.02
CA PRO A 49 0.66 -6.82 -8.63
C PRO A 49 -0.53 -7.60 -8.08
N GLY A 50 -1.60 -6.88 -7.78
CA GLY A 50 -2.77 -7.47 -7.13
C GLY A 50 -3.71 -6.43 -6.57
N THR A 51 -4.83 -6.91 -6.06
CA THR A 51 -5.79 -6.08 -5.31
C THR A 51 -5.68 -6.42 -3.83
N TYR A 52 -5.44 -5.41 -3.02
CA TYR A 52 -5.23 -5.54 -1.58
C TYR A 52 -6.28 -4.75 -0.82
N ARG A 53 -6.74 -5.30 0.31
CA ARG A 53 -7.50 -4.53 1.29
C ARG A 53 -6.54 -3.75 2.17
N VAL A 54 -6.95 -2.53 2.52
CA VAL A 54 -6.13 -1.64 3.33
C VAL A 54 -6.88 -1.25 4.59
N SER A 55 -6.27 -1.56 5.72
CA SER A 55 -6.74 -1.11 7.02
C SER A 55 -5.76 -0.10 7.60
N LEU A 56 -6.30 0.92 8.26
CA LEU A 56 -5.53 1.93 8.98
C LEU A 56 -5.74 1.73 10.47
N GLN A 57 -4.67 1.84 11.24
CA GLN A 57 -4.74 2.07 12.67
C GLN A 57 -4.41 3.53 12.91
N ILE A 58 -5.33 4.28 13.52
CA ILE A 58 -5.25 5.74 13.68
C ILE A 58 -4.89 6.08 15.13
N ASP A 59 -4.05 7.10 15.31
CA ASP A 59 -3.65 7.63 16.63
C ASP A 59 -3.01 6.56 17.54
N CYS A 60 -2.39 5.54 16.92
CA CYS A 60 -1.86 4.35 17.57
C CYS A 60 -2.90 3.63 18.49
N GLY A 61 -4.21 3.87 18.29
CA GLY A 61 -5.27 3.22 19.06
C GLY A 61 -5.42 1.74 18.70
N GLU A 62 -6.15 0.97 19.50
CA GLU A 62 -6.21 -0.50 19.33
C GLU A 62 -7.10 -0.98 18.16
N HIS A 63 -7.85 -0.08 17.52
CA HIS A 63 -8.83 -0.44 16.50
C HIS A 63 -8.33 -0.21 15.07
N TRP A 64 -8.45 -1.26 14.26
CA TRP A 64 -8.26 -1.18 12.81
C TRP A 64 -9.54 -0.71 12.13
N VAL A 65 -9.41 0.32 11.28
CA VAL A 65 -10.50 0.80 10.44
C VAL A 65 -10.25 0.42 8.99
N ASN A 66 -11.29 -0.08 8.31
CA ASN A 66 -11.24 -0.33 6.88
C ASN A 66 -11.17 1.02 6.14
N ALA A 67 -10.12 1.22 5.35
CA ALA A 67 -9.91 2.47 4.63
C ALA A 67 -10.06 2.32 3.11
N GLY A 68 -10.28 1.10 2.61
CA GLY A 68 -10.57 0.81 1.21
C GLY A 68 -9.77 -0.35 0.63
N LYS A 69 -9.67 -0.35 -0.71
CA LYS A 69 -8.89 -1.31 -1.49
C LYS A 69 -7.91 -0.56 -2.38
N MET A 70 -6.72 -1.13 -2.54
CA MET A 70 -5.73 -0.67 -3.52
C MET A 70 -5.51 -1.74 -4.58
N THR A 71 -5.36 -1.34 -5.84
CA THR A 71 -4.95 -2.23 -6.92
C THR A 71 -3.64 -1.71 -7.50
N VAL A 72 -2.62 -2.55 -7.51
CA VAL A 72 -1.27 -2.19 -7.99
C VAL A 72 -0.91 -3.06 -9.18
N LYS A 73 -0.29 -2.46 -10.18
CA LYS A 73 0.17 -3.13 -11.41
C LYS A 73 1.67 -3.37 -11.37
N SER A 74 2.12 -4.37 -12.13
CA SER A 74 3.52 -4.80 -12.11
C SER A 74 4.47 -3.69 -12.55
N GLY A 75 5.53 -3.45 -11.77
CA GLY A 75 6.56 -2.45 -12.08
C GLY A 75 6.07 -1.00 -12.05
N LYS A 76 4.88 -0.74 -11.48
CA LYS A 76 4.35 0.61 -11.30
C LYS A 76 4.68 1.16 -9.93
N LYS A 77 4.67 2.48 -9.83
CA LYS A 77 4.87 3.21 -8.58
C LYS A 77 3.56 3.87 -8.18
N TYR A 78 3.26 3.82 -6.89
CA TYR A 78 2.04 4.38 -6.33
C TYR A 78 2.38 5.23 -5.13
N ILE A 79 1.66 6.33 -4.96
CA ILE A 79 1.66 7.12 -3.73
C ILE A 79 0.36 6.84 -2.99
N PHE A 80 0.50 6.34 -1.77
CA PHE A 80 -0.61 6.09 -0.88
C PHE A 80 -0.72 7.23 0.14
N LYS A 81 -1.91 7.85 0.21
CA LYS A 81 -2.21 8.99 1.09
C LYS A 81 -3.41 8.65 1.99
N PRO A 82 -3.20 8.32 3.27
CA PRO A 82 -4.31 8.18 4.21
C PRO A 82 -4.93 9.56 4.50
N LYS A 83 -6.26 9.66 4.58
CA LYS A 83 -6.99 10.92 4.82
C LYS A 83 -8.11 10.76 5.83
N ARG A 84 -8.52 11.87 6.47
CA ARG A 84 -9.74 11.95 7.30
C ARG A 84 -10.99 12.26 6.45
N PRO A 85 -12.18 11.67 6.75
CA PRO A 85 -12.40 10.47 7.57
C PRO A 85 -11.69 9.24 6.96
N PRO A 86 -11.50 8.12 7.69
CA PRO A 86 -10.57 7.03 7.33
C PRO A 86 -10.75 6.50 5.90
N ARG A 87 -9.94 7.04 4.99
CA ARG A 87 -9.95 6.69 3.57
C ARG A 87 -8.54 6.78 3.01
N ILE A 88 -8.38 6.23 1.83
CA ILE A 88 -7.12 6.22 1.10
C ILE A 88 -7.30 6.91 -0.23
N ASP A 89 -6.33 7.73 -0.61
CA ASP A 89 -6.11 8.12 -2.00
C ASP A 89 -4.86 7.43 -2.52
N ILE A 90 -4.94 6.99 -3.76
CA ILE A 90 -3.87 6.26 -4.44
C ILE A 90 -3.64 6.93 -5.78
N ASP A 91 -2.44 7.48 -5.94
CA ASP A 91 -2.00 8.08 -7.19
C ASP A 91 -0.93 7.17 -7.83
N GLU A 92 -1.12 6.76 -9.09
CA GLU A 92 -0.04 6.14 -9.88
C GLU A 92 0.93 7.24 -10.34
N ILE A 93 2.24 7.01 -10.20
CA ILE A 93 3.30 7.96 -10.60
C ILE A 93 4.28 7.37 -11.60
#